data_AF-A0A661N0N5-F1
#
_entry.id   AF-A0A661N0N5-F1
#
_cell.length_a   1.000
_cell.length_b   1.000
_cell.length_c   1.000
_cell.angle_alpha   90.00
_cell.angle_beta   90.00
_cell.angle_gamma   90.00
#
_symmetry.space_group_name_H-M   'P 1'
#
loop_
_entity.id
_entity.type
_entity.pdbx_description
1 polymer ?
#
loop_
_entity_poly.entity_id
_entity_poly.type
_entity_poly.pdbx_seq_one_letter_code
_entity_poly.pdbx_strand_id
1 'polypeptide(L)'
;MKGEIRNPTTVWLLSLVTCNLYGLYWYYTMGNELKNYLGKEDLNPTMDIVIVLVCGFYMYYLPIKYGKIIQEAQTRAGIPNAEDQGVMFLLFMFLCGYGFAKMQEELNKIWEAGGGAPATF
;
A
#
# COMPACT_ATOMS: atom_id res chain seq x y z
N MET A 1 -8.90 11.89 1.98
CA MET A 1 -9.65 11.45 0.77
C MET A 1 -9.58 9.93 0.68
N LYS A 2 -10.64 9.27 0.20
CA LYS A 2 -10.70 7.80 0.04
C LYS A 2 -9.81 7.36 -1.14
N GLY A 3 -9.09 6.25 -1.00
CA GLY A 3 -8.31 5.65 -2.10
C GLY A 3 -9.17 4.87 -3.09
N GLU A 4 -8.58 4.50 -4.23
CA GLU A 4 -9.28 3.76 -5.28
C GLU A 4 -9.29 2.25 -5.01
N ILE A 5 -10.45 1.61 -5.22
CA ILE A 5 -10.58 0.15 -5.18
C ILE A 5 -10.05 -0.39 -6.51
N ARG A 6 -9.00 -1.22 -6.45
CA ARG A 6 -8.37 -1.80 -7.65
C ARG A 6 -8.38 -3.30 -7.58
N ASN A 7 -8.48 -3.97 -8.73
CA ASN A 7 -8.36 -5.43 -8.78
C ASN A 7 -6.93 -5.86 -8.39
N PRO A 8 -6.74 -6.67 -7.33
CA PRO A 8 -5.41 -7.09 -6.87
C PRO A 8 -4.61 -7.86 -7.92
N THR A 9 -5.29 -8.71 -8.70
CA THR A 9 -4.67 -9.49 -9.77
C THR A 9 -4.17 -8.58 -10.89
N THR A 10 -4.93 -7.56 -11.26
CA THR A 10 -4.51 -6.58 -12.26
C THR A 10 -3.28 -5.80 -11.79
N VAL A 11 -3.25 -5.36 -10.54
CA VAL A 11 -2.09 -4.67 -9.96
C VAL A 11 -0.84 -5.55 -10.02
N TRP A 12 -0.95 -6.81 -9.59
CA TRP A 12 0.16 -7.76 -9.63
C TRP A 12 0.63 -8.07 -11.06
N LEU A 13 -0.29 -8.38 -11.98
CA LEU A 13 0.04 -8.70 -13.37
C LEU A 13 0.72 -7.52 -14.07
N LEU A 14 0.22 -6.30 -13.89
CA LEU A 14 0.84 -5.10 -14.46
C LEU A 14 2.23 -4.87 -13.87
N SER A 15 2.42 -5.05 -12.56
CA SER A 15 3.75 -5.00 -11.94
C SER A 15 4.71 -6.04 -12.53
N LEU A 16 4.23 -7.24 -12.83
CA LEU A 16 5.06 -8.29 -13.44
C LEU A 16 5.42 -7.98 -14.89
N VAL A 17 4.42 -7.66 -15.73
CA VAL A 17 4.56 -7.44 -17.17
C VAL A 17 5.40 -6.20 -17.48
N THR A 18 5.31 -5.17 -16.65
CA THR A 18 6.08 -3.92 -16.81
C THR A 18 7.45 -3.96 -16.13
N CYS A 19 7.94 -5.14 -15.72
CA CYS A 19 9.21 -5.30 -14.99
C CYS A 19 9.30 -4.35 -13.78
N ASN A 20 8.26 -4.32 -12.96
CA ASN A 20 8.10 -3.50 -11.76
C ASN A 20 7.93 -1.99 -11.97
N LEU A 21 7.96 -1.47 -13.21
CA LEU A 21 7.73 -0.04 -13.46
C LEU A 21 6.33 0.41 -12.98
N TYR A 22 5.31 -0.39 -13.26
CA TYR A 22 3.97 -0.16 -12.72
C TYR A 22 3.93 -0.29 -11.19
N GLY A 23 4.73 -1.19 -10.60
CA GLY A 23 4.83 -1.35 -9.15
C GLY A 23 5.31 -0.07 -8.45
N LEU A 24 6.27 0.64 -9.04
CA LEU A 24 6.73 1.94 -8.55
C LEU A 24 5.64 3.02 -8.64
N TYR A 25 4.96 3.11 -9.79
CA TYR A 25 3.81 4.01 -9.96
C TYR A 25 2.70 3.72 -8.94
N TRP A 26 2.42 2.43 -8.72
CA TRP A 26 1.42 1.98 -7.77
C TRP A 26 1.80 2.35 -6.33
N TYR A 27 3.06 2.12 -5.92
CA TYR A 27 3.56 2.54 -4.61
C TYR A 27 3.45 4.06 -4.40
N TYR A 28 3.73 4.86 -5.41
CA TYR A 28 3.52 6.30 -5.32
C TYR A 28 2.03 6.64 -5.09
N THR A 29 1.15 6.02 -5.87
CA THR A 29 -0.29 6.30 -5.86
C THR A 29 -0.93 5.89 -4.53
N MET A 30 -0.78 4.63 -4.12
CA MET A 30 -1.34 4.14 -2.86
C MET A 30 -0.70 4.83 -1.64
N GLY A 31 0.54 5.30 -1.76
CA GLY A 31 1.22 6.04 -0.69
C GLY A 31 0.58 7.40 -0.48
N ASN A 32 0.23 8.10 -1.55
CA ASN A 32 -0.50 9.36 -1.47
C ASN A 32 -1.93 9.16 -0.96
N GLU A 33 -2.59 8.06 -1.35
CA GLU A 33 -3.91 7.72 -0.81
C GLU A 33 -3.87 7.53 0.71
N LEU A 34 -2.91 6.72 1.20
CA LEU A 34 -2.70 6.52 2.63
C LEU A 34 -2.29 7.81 3.34
N LYS A 35 -1.40 8.62 2.74
CA LYS A 35 -1.00 9.93 3.24
C LYS A 35 -2.22 10.83 3.48
N ASN A 36 -3.05 10.95 2.47
CA ASN A 36 -4.25 11.81 2.48
C ASN A 36 -5.38 11.24 3.35
N TYR A 37 -5.42 9.92 3.53
CA TYR A 37 -6.40 9.27 4.39
C TYR A 37 -6.03 9.41 5.87
N LEU A 38 -4.75 9.21 6.20
CA LEU A 38 -4.25 9.31 7.57
C LEU A 38 -3.98 10.75 8.00
N GLY A 39 -3.79 11.69 7.06
CA GLY A 39 -3.37 13.05 7.37
C GLY A 39 -1.90 13.13 7.82
N LYS A 40 -1.06 12.21 7.32
CA LYS A 40 0.36 12.10 7.70
C LYS A 40 1.25 12.94 6.81
N GLU A 41 1.65 14.13 7.25
CA GLU A 41 2.52 14.99 6.44
C GLU A 41 3.93 14.41 6.25
N ASP A 42 4.40 13.64 7.23
CA ASP A 42 5.70 12.96 7.28
C ASP A 42 5.82 11.77 6.31
N LEU A 43 4.69 11.20 5.87
CA LEU A 43 4.70 10.17 4.84
C LEU A 43 5.02 10.80 3.48
N ASN A 44 6.16 10.42 2.88
CA ASN A 44 6.62 10.95 1.60
C ASN A 44 6.81 9.83 0.55
N PRO A 45 5.75 9.50 -0.22
CA PRO A 45 5.80 8.49 -1.27
C PRO A 45 6.76 8.87 -2.41
N THR A 46 6.94 10.16 -2.70
CA THR A 46 7.89 10.62 -3.72
C THR A 46 9.32 10.25 -3.33
N MET A 47 9.70 10.53 -2.08
CA MET A 47 11.03 10.17 -1.56
C MET A 47 11.23 8.66 -1.55
N ASP A 48 10.19 7.88 -1.23
CA ASP A 48 10.26 6.43 -1.29
C ASP A 48 10.66 5.93 -2.69
N ILE A 49 10.03 6.46 -3.75
CA ILE A 49 10.37 6.10 -5.14
C ILE A 49 11.79 6.56 -5.51
N VAL A 50 12.18 7.78 -5.14
CA VAL A 50 13.54 8.28 -5.40
C VAL A 50 14.58 7.38 -4.74
N ILE A 51 14.35 6.95 -3.51
CA ILE A 51 15.27 6.04 -2.80
C ILE A 51 15.30 4.67 -3.46
N VAL A 52 14.18 4.11 -3.93
CA VAL A 52 14.20 2.85 -4.70
C VAL A 52 15.06 2.97 -5.97
N LEU A 53 14.95 4.10 -6.69
CA LEU A 53 15.72 4.30 -7.92
C LEU A 53 17.23 4.46 -7.67
N VAL A 54 17.61 5.11 -6.56
CA VAL A 54 19.03 5.29 -6.17
C VAL A 54 19.58 4.03 -5.49
N CYS A 55 18.77 3.36 -4.69
CA CYS A 55 19.10 2.21 -3.88
C CYS A 55 18.03 1.12 -4.06
N GLY A 56 18.23 0.26 -5.07
CA GLY A 56 17.26 -0.79 -5.42
C GLY A 56 16.87 -1.70 -4.26
N PHE A 57 17.77 -1.94 -3.29
CA PHE A 57 17.46 -2.76 -2.10
C PHE A 57 16.36 -2.17 -1.21
N TYR A 58 16.10 -0.86 -1.28
CA TYR A 58 15.01 -0.23 -0.54
C TYR A 58 13.64 -0.79 -0.92
N MET A 59 13.49 -1.37 -2.11
CA MET A 59 12.24 -2.02 -2.54
C MET A 59 11.80 -3.16 -1.59
N TYR A 60 12.73 -3.81 -0.89
CA TYR A 60 12.42 -4.86 0.08
C TYR A 60 12.00 -4.31 1.45
N TYR A 61 12.33 -3.06 1.75
CA TYR A 61 11.89 -2.39 2.95
C TYR A 61 10.46 -1.81 2.82
N LEU A 62 10.06 -1.42 1.60
CA LEU A 62 8.74 -0.83 1.34
C LEU A 62 7.55 -1.65 1.85
N PRO A 63 7.47 -2.98 1.64
CA PRO A 63 6.39 -3.79 2.19
C PRO A 63 6.30 -3.72 3.71
N ILE A 64 7.44 -3.70 4.41
CA ILE A 64 7.50 -3.61 5.87
C ILE A 64 7.02 -2.23 6.34
N LYS A 65 7.49 -1.16 5.69
CA LYS A 65 7.06 0.21 6.01
C LYS A 65 5.56 0.38 5.81
N TYR A 66 5.05 -0.02 4.64
CA TYR A 66 3.65 0.17 4.28
C TYR A 66 2.71 -0.81 5.00
N GLY A 67 3.20 -1.95 5.49
CA GLY A 67 2.45 -2.85 6.39
C GLY A 67 1.92 -2.13 7.63
N LYS A 68 2.79 -1.39 8.33
CA LYS A 68 2.41 -0.58 9.49
C LYS A 68 1.43 0.54 9.16
N ILE A 69 1.62 1.20 8.02
CA ILE A 69 0.76 2.30 7.58
C ILE A 69 -0.63 1.78 7.18
N ILE A 70 -0.69 0.62 6.52
CA ILE A 70 -1.94 -0.05 6.18
C ILE A 70 -2.66 -0.50 7.45
N GLN A 71 -1.97 -1.09 8.43
CA GLN A 71 -2.55 -1.46 9.72
C GLN A 71 -3.17 -0.24 10.43
N GLU A 72 -2.47 0.89 10.45
CA GLU A 72 -2.99 2.13 11.03
C GLU A 72 -4.25 2.61 10.29
N ALA A 73 -4.25 2.55 8.96
CA ALA A 73 -5.41 2.89 8.15
C ALA A 73 -6.58 1.93 8.36
N GLN A 74 -6.32 0.62 8.51
CA GLN A 74 -7.32 -0.39 8.88
C GLN A 74 -7.93 -0.11 10.25
N THR A 75 -7.10 0.26 11.22
CA THR A 75 -7.53 0.61 12.58
C THR A 75 -8.45 1.84 12.55
N ARG A 76 -8.08 2.88 11.79
CA ARG A 76 -8.89 4.08 11.59
C ARG A 76 -10.21 3.80 10.86
N ALA A 77 -10.20 2.86 9.93
CA ALA A 77 -11.39 2.42 9.20
C ALA A 77 -12.30 1.47 10.01
N GLY A 78 -11.90 1.08 11.22
CA GLY A 78 -12.68 0.16 12.07
C GLY A 78 -12.65 -1.30 11.60
N ILE A 79 -11.62 -1.70 10.83
CA ILE A 79 -11.44 -3.09 10.41
C ILE A 79 -11.06 -3.94 11.64
N PRO A 80 -11.81 -5.02 11.96
CA PRO A 80 -11.48 -5.89 13.08
C PRO A 80 -10.15 -6.63 12.83
N ASN A 81 -9.38 -6.88 13.88
CA ASN A 81 -8.10 -7.61 13.83
C ASN A 81 -7.07 -6.99 12.87
N ALA A 82 -6.94 -5.66 12.85
CA ALA A 82 -5.90 -4.97 12.09
C ALA A 82 -4.50 -5.30 12.64
N GLU A 83 -3.69 -6.02 11.86
CA GLU A 83 -2.34 -6.45 12.23
C GLU A 83 -1.29 -5.95 11.23
N ASP A 84 -0.04 -5.80 11.68
CA ASP A 84 1.08 -5.45 10.80
C ASP A 84 1.42 -6.64 9.89
N GLN A 85 0.97 -6.57 8.65
CA GLN A 85 1.25 -7.58 7.63
C GLN A 85 2.50 -7.30 6.80
N GLY A 86 3.34 -6.33 7.19
CA GLY A 86 4.48 -5.89 6.37
C GLY A 86 5.49 -6.99 6.05
N VAL A 87 5.78 -7.86 7.02
CA VAL A 87 6.64 -9.04 6.81
C VAL A 87 5.97 -10.04 5.86
N MET A 88 4.66 -10.26 6.00
CA MET A 88 3.90 -11.14 5.11
C MET A 88 3.96 -10.60 3.67
N PHE A 89 3.70 -9.31 3.46
CA PHE A 89 3.80 -8.68 2.14
C PHE A 89 5.20 -8.85 1.51
N LEU A 90 6.26 -8.72 2.31
CA LEU A 90 7.63 -8.97 1.84
C LEU A 90 7.83 -10.44 1.43
N LEU A 91 7.38 -11.40 2.24
CA LEU A 91 7.50 -12.82 1.89
C LEU A 91 6.76 -13.15 0.59
N PHE A 92 5.55 -12.61 0.40
CA PHE A 92 4.80 -12.77 -0.84
C PHE A 92 5.41 -11.97 -2.00
N MET A 93 6.18 -10.92 -1.75
CA MET A 93 6.92 -10.20 -2.81
C MET A 93 7.94 -11.13 -3.49
N PHE A 94 8.60 -12.00 -2.72
CA PHE A 94 9.52 -13.00 -3.27
C PHE A 94 8.81 -14.12 -4.05
N LEU A 95 7.49 -14.29 -3.85
CA LEU A 95 6.65 -15.18 -4.65
C LEU A 95 6.23 -14.49 -5.96
N CYS A 96 7.19 -14.24 -6.85
CA CYS A 96 6.95 -13.61 -8.16
C CYS A 96 6.19 -12.26 -8.08
N GLY A 97 6.46 -11.45 -7.06
CA GLY A 97 5.81 -10.14 -6.87
C GLY A 97 4.39 -10.20 -6.35
N TYR A 98 3.89 -11.36 -5.90
CA TYR A 98 2.50 -11.50 -5.41
C TYR A 98 2.18 -10.62 -4.20
N GLY A 99 3.19 -10.10 -3.50
CA GLY A 99 3.05 -9.09 -2.44
C GLY A 99 2.23 -7.86 -2.87
N PHE A 100 2.30 -7.45 -4.14
CA PHE A 100 1.47 -6.35 -4.66
C PHE A 100 -0.03 -6.65 -4.61
N ALA A 101 -0.44 -7.89 -4.96
CA ALA A 101 -1.83 -8.30 -4.86
C ALA A 101 -2.29 -8.31 -3.39
N LYS A 102 -1.47 -8.86 -2.49
CA LYS A 102 -1.81 -8.91 -1.06
C LYS A 102 -1.97 -7.54 -0.43
N MET A 103 -1.08 -6.60 -0.74
CA MET A 103 -1.23 -5.23 -0.25
C MET A 103 -2.50 -4.57 -0.80
N GLN A 104 -2.81 -4.79 -2.09
CA GLN A 104 -4.04 -4.25 -2.69
C GLN A 104 -5.31 -4.84 -2.08
N GLU A 105 -5.32 -6.13 -1.72
CA GLU A 105 -6.45 -6.75 -0.98
C GLU A 105 -6.70 -6.03 0.35
N GLU A 106 -5.65 -5.79 1.14
CA GLU A 106 -5.79 -5.10 2.44
C GLU A 106 -6.19 -3.63 2.29
N LEU A 107 -5.68 -2.94 1.27
CA LEU A 107 -6.10 -1.58 0.92
C LEU A 107 -7.58 -1.52 0.53
N ASN A 108 -8.03 -2.47 -0.28
CA ASN A 108 -9.43 -2.53 -0.70
C ASN A 108 -10.37 -2.68 0.49
N LYS A 109 -10.02 -3.47 1.52
CA LYS A 109 -10.84 -3.58 2.74
C LYS A 109 -11.05 -2.21 3.41
N ILE A 110 -10.01 -1.39 3.49
CA ILE A 110 -10.09 -0.02 4.06
C ILE A 110 -11.07 0.83 3.23
N TRP A 111 -10.93 0.78 1.91
CA TRP A 111 -11.75 1.58 1.00
C TRP A 111 -13.20 1.10 0.94
N GLU A 112 -13.44 -0.20 0.98
CA GLU A 112 -14.78 -0.81 0.98
C GLU A 112 -15.52 -0.56 2.30
N ALA A 113 -14.83 -0.59 3.45
CA ALA A 113 -15.40 -0.26 4.76
C ALA A 113 -15.81 1.21 4.93
N GLY A 114 -15.73 2.01 3.86
CA GLY A 114 -16.22 3.38 3.80
C GLY A 114 -15.11 4.42 3.64
N GLY A 115 -13.82 4.06 3.81
CA GLY A 115 -12.70 5.00 3.72
C GLY A 115 -12.95 6.32 4.46
N GLY A 116 -13.71 6.25 5.56
CA GLY A 116 -14.74 7.23 5.91
C GLY A 116 -14.34 8.70 5.83
N ALA A 117 -15.17 9.49 5.14
CA ALA A 117 -15.44 10.84 5.60
C ALA A 117 -15.83 10.78 7.09
N PRO A 118 -15.42 11.76 7.92
CA PRO A 118 -15.70 11.73 9.36
C PRO A 118 -17.21 11.63 9.56
N ALA A 119 -17.63 10.75 10.47
CA ALA A 119 -18.99 10.78 11.00
C ALA A 119 -19.21 12.17 11.60
N THR A 120 -19.97 13.00 10.90
CA THR A 120 -20.50 14.24 11.44
C THR A 120 -21.53 13.85 12.48
N PHE A 121 -21.22 14.14 13.74
CA PHE A 121 -22.21 14.21 14.83
C PHE A 121 -23.26 15.27 14.52
#